data_AF-A0A382QES7-F1
#
_entry.id   AF-A0A382QES7-F1
#
_cell.length_a   1.000
_cell.length_b   1.000
_cell.length_c   1.000
_cell.angle_alpha   90.00
_cell.angle_beta   90.00
_cell.angle_gamma   90.00
#
_symmetry.space_group_name_H-M   'P 1'
#
loop_
_entity.id
_entity.type
_entity.pdbx_description
1 polymer ?
#
loop_
_entity_poly.entity_id
_entity_poly.type
_entity_poly.pdbx_seq_one_letter_code
_entity_poly.pdbx_strand_id
1 'polypeptide(L)'
;MCDVPRLRANEPNGRAKSVIYVFLSGGLAQHESFDLKPNAPSNIRGEFNPIRTKTPGIQICEHLPMLAQRSDKWALVRSLTHPHNEHSQG
;
A
#
# COMPACT_ATOMS: atom_id res chain seq x y z
N MET A 1 -16.64 -1.51 -9.41
CA MET A 1 -16.13 -0.35 -10.18
C MET A 1 -16.09 0.83 -9.23
N CYS A 2 -14.91 1.24 -8.78
CA CYS A 2 -14.75 2.45 -7.97
C CYS A 2 -14.19 3.51 -8.92
N ASP A 3 -14.99 4.52 -9.26
CA ASP A 3 -14.53 5.68 -10.02
C ASP A 3 -13.57 6.48 -9.14
N VAL A 4 -12.27 6.25 -9.33
CA VAL A 4 -11.22 7.07 -8.74
C VAL A 4 -11.25 8.39 -9.51
N PRO A 5 -11.65 9.52 -8.91
CA PRO A 5 -11.51 10.81 -9.57
C PRO A 5 -10.04 10.97 -9.91
N ARG A 6 -9.73 11.22 -11.19
CA ARG A 6 -8.38 11.53 -11.69
C ARG A 6 -7.87 12.77 -10.96
N LEU A 7 -7.23 12.57 -9.81
CA LEU A 7 -6.24 13.49 -9.27
C LEU A 7 -5.11 13.54 -10.31
N ARG A 8 -5.22 14.49 -11.24
CA ARG A 8 -4.11 14.84 -12.12
C ARG A 8 -3.03 15.41 -11.19
N ALA A 9 -1.93 14.68 -11.05
CA ALA A 9 -0.72 15.28 -10.53
C ALA A 9 -0.41 16.49 -11.42
N ASN A 10 -0.33 17.68 -10.82
CA ASN A 10 0.26 18.83 -11.50
C ASN A 10 1.63 18.39 -12.02
N GLU A 11 1.89 18.57 -13.32
CA GLU A 11 3.16 18.18 -13.99
C GLU A 11 4.35 18.67 -13.14
N PRO A 12 5.01 17.78 -12.37
CA PRO A 12 6.16 18.17 -11.60
C PRO A 12 7.32 18.23 -12.59
N ASN A 13 7.72 19.43 -12.99
CA ASN A 13 8.83 19.65 -13.93
C ASN A 13 10.21 19.38 -13.29
N GLY A 14 10.32 18.36 -12.43
CA GLY A 14 11.51 18.04 -11.66
C GLY A 14 11.86 16.56 -11.75
N ARG A 15 13.06 16.27 -12.25
CA ARG A 15 13.63 14.91 -12.27
C ARG A 15 14.12 14.54 -10.86
N ALA A 16 13.73 13.35 -10.38
CA ALA A 16 14.30 12.80 -9.14
C ALA A 16 15.83 12.62 -9.32
N LYS A 17 16.62 13.21 -8.42
CA LYS A 17 18.09 13.19 -8.48
C LYS A 17 18.69 11.86 -7.99
N SER A 18 18.02 11.22 -7.03
CA SER A 18 18.40 9.94 -6.43
C SER A 18 17.16 9.20 -5.96
N VAL A 19 17.25 7.87 -5.87
CA VAL A 19 16.17 6.99 -5.42
C VAL A 19 16.73 6.05 -4.36
N ILE A 20 16.00 5.90 -3.25
CA ILE A 20 16.26 4.87 -2.26
C ILE A 20 15.30 3.71 -2.54
N TYR A 21 15.85 2.52 -2.75
CA TYR A 21 15.07 1.30 -2.93
C TYR A 21 15.20 0.44 -1.67
N VAL A 22 14.08 0.23 -0.99
CA VAL A 22 13.99 -0.67 0.17
C VAL A 22 13.42 -1.99 -0.33
N PHE A 23 14.29 -2.98 -0.51
CA PHE A 23 13.89 -4.33 -0.89
C PHE A 23 13.70 -5.19 0.35
N LEU A 24 12.50 -5.75 0.51
CA LEU A 24 12.13 -6.60 1.64
C LEU A 24 12.06 -8.07 1.19
N SER A 25 13.23 -8.68 0.94
CA SER A 25 13.33 -10.09 0.52
C SER A 25 12.73 -11.02 1.58
N GLY A 26 11.58 -11.64 1.28
CA GLY A 26 10.82 -12.47 2.22
C GLY A 26 10.06 -11.70 3.31
N GLY A 27 9.98 -10.37 3.20
CA GLY A 27 9.48 -9.48 4.24
C GLY A 27 7.97 -9.19 4.19
N LEU A 28 7.64 -7.94 4.51
CA LEU A 28 6.31 -7.42 4.83
C LEU A 28 5.20 -7.88 3.86
N ALA A 29 4.32 -8.76 4.32
CA ALA A 29 3.20 -9.26 3.53
C ALA A 29 2.21 -8.15 3.17
N GLN A 30 1.74 -8.11 1.92
CA GLN A 30 0.82 -7.07 1.44
C GLN A 30 -0.51 -7.07 2.20
N HIS A 31 -1.05 -8.27 2.48
CA HIS A 31 -2.29 -8.46 3.25
C HIS A 31 -2.16 -8.08 4.73
N GLU A 32 -0.95 -7.82 5.24
CA GLU A 32 -0.72 -7.46 6.64
C GLU A 32 -0.21 -6.02 6.80
N SER A 33 0.01 -5.30 5.70
CA SER A 33 0.63 -3.98 5.71
C SER A 33 -0.23 -2.91 5.05
N PHE A 34 -0.46 -3.05 3.74
CA PHE A 34 -1.07 -2.01 2.91
C PHE A 34 -2.39 -2.45 2.25
N ASP A 35 -2.81 -3.71 2.44
CA ASP A 35 -4.02 -4.26 1.81
C ASP A 35 -4.75 -5.29 2.71
N LEU A 36 -5.14 -4.89 3.94
CA LEU A 36 -5.61 -5.80 5.00
C LEU A 36 -6.93 -6.55 4.76
N LYS A 37 -7.58 -6.34 3.60
CA LYS A 37 -8.86 -6.98 3.23
C LYS A 37 -9.85 -7.09 4.40
N PRO A 38 -10.21 -6.00 5.11
CA PRO A 38 -10.95 -6.08 6.37
C PRO A 38 -12.33 -6.72 6.24
N ASN A 39 -12.90 -6.81 5.04
CA ASN A 39 -14.19 -7.45 4.79
C ASN A 39 -14.08 -8.92 4.35
N ALA A 40 -12.86 -9.45 4.20
CA ALA A 40 -12.67 -10.86 3.85
C ALA A 40 -12.86 -11.76 5.09
N PRO A 41 -13.14 -13.07 4.89
CA PRO A 41 -13.16 -14.06 5.96
C PRO A 41 -11.88 -14.05 6.82
N SER A 42 -11.99 -14.42 8.09
CA SER A 42 -10.87 -14.38 9.07
C SER A 42 -9.70 -15.29 8.73
N ASN A 43 -9.89 -16.29 7.85
CA ASN A 43 -8.82 -17.13 7.33
C ASN A 43 -8.16 -16.56 6.06
N ILE A 44 -8.65 -15.42 5.56
CA ILE A 44 -8.14 -14.72 4.36
C ILE A 44 -7.56 -13.35 4.73
N ARG A 45 -8.28 -12.58 5.56
CA ARG A 45 -7.72 -11.37 6.17
C ARG A 45 -6.79 -11.80 7.30
N GLY A 46 -5.56 -11.26 7.33
CA GLY A 46 -4.57 -11.59 8.36
C GLY A 46 -5.00 -11.18 9.77
N GLU A 47 -4.12 -11.36 10.74
CA GLU A 47 -4.44 -11.15 12.16
C GLU A 47 -4.54 -9.67 12.57
N PHE A 48 -3.95 -8.77 11.78
CA PHE A 48 -3.86 -7.35 12.13
C PHE A 48 -5.09 -6.53 11.73
N ASN A 49 -5.26 -5.40 12.42
CA ASN A 49 -6.38 -4.49 12.17
C ASN A 49 -5.97 -3.27 11.33
N PRO A 50 -6.90 -2.74 10.50
CA PRO A 50 -6.67 -1.50 9.78
C PRO A 50 -6.76 -0.27 10.69
N ILE A 51 -5.83 0.66 10.55
CA ILE A 51 -5.91 2.03 11.08
C ILE A 51 -6.21 3.02 9.95
N ARG A 52 -6.99 4.07 10.26
CA ARG A 52 -7.21 5.19 9.33
C ARG A 52 -5.92 5.98 9.15
N THR A 53 -5.67 6.42 7.92
CA THR A 53 -4.57 7.33 7.63
C THR A 53 -5.05 8.78 7.56
N LYS A 54 -4.12 9.74 7.56
CA LYS A 54 -4.40 11.16 7.34
C LYS A 54 -5.10 11.42 5.99
N THR A 55 -4.83 10.61 4.97
CA THR A 55 -5.49 10.69 3.66
C THR A 55 -6.84 9.97 3.69
N PRO A 56 -7.98 10.67 3.47
CA PRO A 56 -9.30 10.06 3.51
C PRO A 56 -9.43 8.86 2.55
N GLY A 57 -10.09 7.80 3.01
CA GLY A 57 -10.31 6.58 2.22
C GLY A 57 -9.11 5.61 2.18
N ILE A 58 -7.96 5.96 2.75
CA ILE A 58 -6.82 5.05 2.87
C ILE A 58 -6.73 4.50 4.31
N GLN A 59 -6.60 3.17 4.40
CA GLN A 59 -6.31 2.43 5.63
C GLN A 59 -5.10 1.51 5.42
N ILE A 60 -4.28 1.37 6.47
CA ILE A 60 -3.10 0.49 6.51
C ILE A 60 -3.03 -0.23 7.85
N CYS A 61 -2.03 -1.08 8.08
CA CYS A 61 -1.87 -1.83 9.34
C CYS A 61 -1.66 -0.92 10.56
N GLU A 62 -2.27 -1.29 11.69
CA GLU A 62 -2.14 -0.59 12.98
C GLU A 62 -0.69 -0.46 13.47
N HIS A 63 0.21 -1.36 13.04
CA HIS A 63 1.64 -1.31 13.36
C HIS A 63 2.45 -0.29 12.53
N LEU A 64 1.81 0.46 11.62
CA LEU A 64 2.43 1.51 10.82
C LEU A 64 1.91 2.92 11.16
N PRO A 65 1.79 3.33 12.44
CA PRO A 65 1.11 4.57 12.83
C PRO A 65 1.81 5.81 12.27
N MET A 66 3.15 5.77 12.20
CA MET A 66 3.97 6.84 11.65
C MET A 66 3.82 7.02 10.13
N LEU A 67 3.48 5.96 9.39
CA LEU A 67 3.14 6.07 7.97
C LEU A 67 1.70 6.56 7.79
N ALA A 68 0.77 6.10 8.63
CA ALA A 68 -0.63 6.53 8.60
C ALA A 68 -0.73 8.06 8.78
N GLN A 69 0.00 8.62 9.74
CA GLN A 69 0.08 10.05 10.00
C GLN A 69 0.67 10.87 8.84
N ARG A 70 1.49 10.26 7.98
CA ARG A 70 2.21 10.92 6.87
C ARG A 70 1.72 10.51 5.49
N SER A 71 0.49 9.99 5.39
CA SER A 71 -0.12 9.52 4.13
C SER A 71 -0.36 10.60 3.08
N ASP A 72 -0.16 11.87 3.42
CA ASP A 72 -0.08 13.00 2.50
C ASP A 72 1.30 13.13 1.82
N LYS A 73 2.28 12.30 2.19
CA LYS A 73 3.67 12.34 1.70
C LYS A 73 4.06 11.13 0.86
N TRP A 74 3.17 10.17 0.69
CA TRP A 74 3.42 8.96 -0.09
C TRP A 74 2.19 8.57 -0.90
N ALA A 75 2.41 7.78 -1.95
CA ALA A 75 1.36 7.23 -2.78
C ALA A 75 1.28 5.72 -2.58
N LEU A 76 0.06 5.18 -2.57
CA LEU A 76 -0.18 3.75 -2.50
C LEU A 76 -0.36 3.18 -3.90
N VAL A 77 0.50 2.24 -4.32
CA VAL A 77 0.34 1.52 -5.59
C VAL A 77 -0.09 0.09 -5.27
N ARG A 78 -1.32 -0.28 -5.67
CA ARG A 78 -1.93 -1.61 -5.46
C ARG A 78 -2.29 -2.32 -6.76
N SER A 79 -1.65 -1.94 -7.86
CA SER A 79 -1.91 -2.48 -9.20
C SER A 79 -1.03 -3.67 -9.59
N LEU A 80 -0.08 -4.08 -8.73
CA LEU A 80 0.81 -5.21 -9.01
C LEU A 80 0.09 -6.53 -8.71
N THR A 81 0.08 -7.43 -9.69
CA THR A 81 -0.51 -8.78 -9.58
C THR A 81 0.21 -9.71 -10.56
N HIS A 82 0.31 -10.98 -10.21
CA HIS A 82 0.87 -12.04 -11.05
C HIS A 82 0.10 -13.36 -10.79
N PRO A 83 0.11 -14.32 -11.72
CA PRO A 83 -0.63 -15.59 -11.57
C PRO A 83 0.11 -16.62 -10.70
N HIS A 84 1.39 -16.38 -10.40
CA HIS A 84 2.21 -17.31 -9.63
C HIS A 84 2.01 -17.11 -8.12
N ASN A 85 2.26 -18.13 -7.33
CA ASN A 85 2.25 -18.07 -5.86
C ASN A 85 3.67 -18.11 -5.26
N GLU A 86 4.70 -18.13 -6.12
CA GLU A 86 6.11 -18.19 -5.75
C GLU A 86 6.78 -16.84 -6.01
N HIS A 87 7.65 -16.42 -5.09
CA HIS A 87 8.20 -15.06 -5.06
C HIS A 87 9.20 -14.77 -6.19
N SER A 88 9.87 -15.80 -6.70
CA SER A 88 10.89 -15.71 -7.76
C SER A 88 10.30 -15.82 -9.18
N GLN A 89 9.03 -16.17 -9.29
CA GLN A 89 8.29 -16.34 -10.55
C GLN A 89 7.39 -15.13 -10.88
N GLY A 90 7.37 -14.11 -10.03
CA GLY A 90 6.55 -12.90 -10.15
C GLY A 90 7.29 -11.69 -10.70
#